data_AF-A0A1H3IKA8-F1
#
_entry.id   AF-A0A1H3IKA8-F1
#
_cell.length_a   1.000
_cell.length_b   1.000
_cell.length_c   1.000
_cell.angle_alpha   90.00
_cell.angle_beta   90.00
_cell.angle_gamma   90.00
#
_symmetry.space_group_name_H-M   'P 1'
#
loop_
_entity.id
_entity.type
_entity.pdbx_description
1 polymer ?
#
loop_
_entity_poly.entity_id
_entity_poly.type
_entity_poly.pdbx_seq_one_letter_code
_entity_poly.pdbx_strand_id
1 'polypeptide(L)'
;MADLLPHRSEPIVRRDQGVLDPNCHADTRRFHSGVGSLDLLRALRSSRQKRRPLSLNVQFPARLAGLAAGAGEDYLRRLEREIDLVGCHLAPEQRIEQFHLGGATPQAAQLQRLMKHLRQRFNFLEHDCGDYSIDVDLHHTDWATMGLLRDQGFNQVSIGVPDIGGDSQLSVARYQDPAPIHSLIDAARTFGYRSVSVDLGYGHAWQTPSSFARKLGTLIELEPDRLQVFDYAQPPARYRHQGQEQAGAACSQDAKEAMRRICFERLLAAGYQYIGLGQFVRPDDDLMMAQERGRLRRNCQGFTCHGYCDHVGFGLGAISQFDELYTQNHEGLEDYLQQLDLGQLATCRGWRCEAGD
;
A
#
# COMPACT_ATOMS: atom_id res chain seq x y z
N MET A 1 -16.38 7.18 -5.66
CA MET A 1 -16.98 5.93 -5.15
C MET A 1 -18.10 5.50 -6.08
N ALA A 2 -17.75 4.99 -7.26
CA ALA A 2 -18.72 4.36 -8.16
C ALA A 2 -18.37 2.87 -8.18
N ASP A 3 -19.29 2.05 -7.70
CA ASP A 3 -19.13 0.62 -7.50
C ASP A 3 -18.75 -0.11 -8.79
N LEU A 4 -17.95 -1.15 -8.61
CA LEU A 4 -17.33 -1.91 -9.68
C LEU A 4 -18.30 -2.81 -10.47
N LEU A 5 -19.60 -2.76 -10.20
CA LEU A 5 -20.58 -3.73 -10.70
C LEU A 5 -21.28 -3.28 -12.00
N PRO A 6 -21.38 -4.16 -13.02
CA PRO A 6 -22.20 -3.90 -14.20
C PRO A 6 -23.69 -4.03 -13.85
N HIS A 7 -24.52 -3.09 -14.32
CA HIS A 7 -25.98 -3.21 -14.27
C HIS A 7 -26.45 -4.36 -15.18
N ARG A 8 -26.83 -5.50 -14.60
CA ARG A 8 -27.68 -6.52 -15.23
C ARG A 8 -28.73 -7.07 -14.28
N SER A 9 -29.90 -7.33 -14.86
CA SER A 9 -31.18 -7.62 -14.22
C SER A 9 -31.34 -9.08 -13.81
N GLU A 10 -30.63 -9.52 -12.78
CA GLU A 10 -30.92 -10.74 -12.00
C GLU A 10 -30.24 -10.62 -10.64
N PRO A 11 -30.87 -11.03 -9.52
CA PRO A 11 -30.37 -10.75 -8.19
C PRO A 11 -29.16 -11.64 -7.89
N ILE A 12 -27.97 -11.18 -8.25
CA ILE A 12 -26.73 -11.62 -7.60
C ILE A 12 -26.91 -11.26 -6.14
N VAL A 13 -27.05 -12.28 -5.28
CA VAL A 13 -27.13 -12.13 -3.83
C VAL A 13 -25.97 -11.24 -3.41
N ARG A 14 -26.27 -10.00 -3.00
CA ARG A 14 -25.30 -9.06 -2.44
C ARG A 14 -24.64 -9.75 -1.25
N ARG A 15 -23.41 -10.21 -1.45
CA ARG A 15 -22.49 -10.60 -0.37
C ARG A 15 -21.72 -9.38 0.17
N ASP A 16 -22.26 -8.17 0.00
CA ASP A 16 -21.79 -6.95 0.70
C ASP A 16 -22.24 -6.91 2.18
N GLN A 17 -22.83 -8.00 2.70
CA GLN A 17 -23.18 -8.10 4.11
C GLN A 17 -21.93 -8.40 4.94
N GLY A 18 -21.15 -7.35 5.21
CA GLY A 18 -20.06 -7.39 6.18
C GLY A 18 -18.99 -6.36 5.90
N VAL A 19 -19.15 -5.15 6.47
CA VAL A 19 -18.09 -4.17 6.69
C VAL A 19 -17.59 -3.43 5.44
N LEU A 20 -18.47 -2.63 4.86
CA LEU A 20 -18.04 -1.33 4.33
C LEU A 20 -18.54 -0.30 5.33
N ASP A 21 -17.76 -0.02 6.38
CA ASP A 21 -17.87 1.29 7.01
C ASP A 21 -17.27 2.28 6.00
N PRO A 22 -18.09 3.08 5.28
CA PRO A 22 -17.59 4.02 4.29
C PRO A 22 -16.65 5.06 4.91
N ASN A 23 -16.69 5.19 6.25
CA ASN A 23 -15.96 6.17 7.04
C ASN A 23 -14.58 5.71 7.51
N CYS A 24 -14.20 4.45 7.25
CA CYS A 24 -12.85 3.94 7.53
C CYS A 24 -11.82 4.25 6.42
N HIS A 25 -12.20 5.04 5.41
CA HIS A 25 -11.24 5.65 4.50
C HIS A 25 -10.80 6.99 5.08
N ALA A 26 -9.48 7.20 5.22
CA ALA A 26 -8.91 8.53 5.46
C ALA A 26 -9.23 9.43 4.24
N ASP A 27 -10.41 10.05 4.21
CA ASP A 27 -10.74 11.07 3.21
C ASP A 27 -9.91 12.31 3.54
N THR A 28 -8.72 12.39 2.95
CA THR A 28 -7.76 13.48 3.20
C THR A 28 -8.32 14.85 2.85
N ARG A 29 -9.43 14.94 2.09
CA ARG A 29 -10.14 16.20 1.82
C ARG A 29 -10.81 16.78 3.07
N ARG A 30 -11.11 15.94 4.07
CA ARG A 30 -11.61 16.38 5.38
C ARG A 30 -10.49 16.85 6.31
N PHE A 31 -9.22 16.66 5.96
CA PHE A 31 -8.11 16.99 6.85
C PHE A 31 -7.91 18.50 6.93
N HIS A 32 -7.69 19.00 8.14
CA HIS A 32 -7.48 20.41 8.43
C HIS A 32 -6.33 20.59 9.43
N SER A 33 -5.78 21.80 9.51
CA SER A 33 -4.65 22.15 10.38
C SER A 33 -5.00 22.28 11.87
N GLY A 34 -6.28 22.14 12.23
CA GLY A 34 -6.74 22.15 13.61
C GLY A 34 -6.41 20.87 14.38
N VAL A 35 -6.00 19.81 13.67
CA VAL A 35 -5.48 18.56 14.23
C VAL A 35 -4.00 18.46 13.85
N GLY A 36 -3.13 18.28 14.84
CA GLY A 36 -1.67 18.28 14.62
C GLY A 36 -0.89 17.39 15.58
N SER A 37 0.41 17.67 15.74
CA SER A 37 1.34 16.85 16.51
C SER A 37 0.90 16.59 17.96
N LEU A 38 0.25 17.56 18.63
CA LEU A 38 -0.25 17.37 20.00
C LEU A 38 -1.37 16.34 20.09
N ASP A 39 -2.24 16.26 19.08
CA ASP A 39 -3.30 15.25 19.00
C ASP A 39 -2.71 13.86 18.80
N LEU A 40 -1.74 13.73 17.88
CA LEU A 40 -1.00 12.49 17.67
C LEU A 40 -0.32 12.02 18.96
N LEU A 41 0.38 12.91 19.67
CA LEU A 41 1.04 12.58 20.94
C LEU A 41 0.07 12.17 22.05
N ARG A 42 -1.16 12.72 22.06
CA ARG A 42 -2.22 12.27 23.00
C ARG A 42 -2.72 10.88 22.60
N ALA A 43 -2.92 10.63 21.31
CA ALA A 43 -3.38 9.34 20.80
C ALA A 43 -2.35 8.22 21.05
N LEU A 44 -1.06 8.47 20.79
CA LEU A 44 0.03 7.53 21.11
C LEU A 44 0.05 7.15 22.60
N ARG A 45 -0.12 8.12 23.49
CA ARG A 45 -0.20 7.86 24.95
C ARG A 45 -1.44 7.05 25.33
N SER A 46 -2.58 7.31 24.71
CA SER A 46 -3.81 6.54 24.90
C SER A 46 -3.64 5.10 24.43
N SER A 47 -3.09 4.90 23.22
CA SER A 47 -2.71 3.59 22.68
C SER A 47 -1.81 2.81 23.63
N ARG A 48 -0.76 3.47 24.14
CA ARG A 48 0.16 2.92 25.13
C ARG A 48 -0.53 2.48 26.42
N GLN A 49 -1.41 3.32 26.97
CA GLN A 49 -2.17 2.98 28.19
C GLN A 49 -3.08 1.77 27.97
N LYS A 50 -3.74 1.69 26.81
CA LYS A 50 -4.58 0.56 26.40
C LYS A 50 -3.75 -0.69 26.00
N ARG A 51 -2.43 -0.56 25.85
CA ARG A 51 -1.50 -1.59 25.36
C ARG A 51 -1.96 -2.23 24.05
N ARG A 52 -2.51 -1.43 23.14
CA ARG A 52 -2.99 -1.94 21.86
C ARG A 52 -1.83 -2.40 20.98
N PRO A 53 -1.99 -3.47 20.20
CA PRO A 53 -1.03 -3.83 19.17
C PRO A 53 -0.99 -2.73 18.10
N LEU A 54 0.10 -2.72 17.33
CA LEU A 54 0.40 -1.64 16.40
C LEU A 54 0.55 -2.18 14.97
N SER A 55 0.11 -1.34 14.03
CA SER A 55 0.37 -1.46 12.60
C SER A 55 1.28 -0.31 12.21
N LEU A 56 2.49 -0.57 11.73
CA LEU A 56 3.42 0.47 11.33
C LEU A 56 3.42 0.63 9.81
N ASN A 57 3.48 1.88 9.35
CA ASN A 57 3.71 2.20 7.95
C ASN A 57 4.89 3.14 7.80
N VAL A 58 5.78 2.86 6.87
CA VAL A 58 6.86 3.77 6.49
C VAL A 58 6.71 4.12 5.02
N GLN A 59 6.68 5.42 4.71
CA GLN A 59 6.74 5.93 3.35
C GLN A 59 8.17 6.30 2.98
N PHE A 60 8.75 5.59 2.01
CA PHE A 60 10.06 5.91 1.45
C PHE A 60 9.89 6.55 0.06
N PRO A 61 10.21 7.84 -0.10
CA PRO A 61 9.85 8.58 -1.31
C PRO A 61 10.67 8.15 -2.53
N ALA A 62 9.98 7.89 -3.64
CA ALA A 62 10.58 7.41 -4.88
C ALA A 62 11.65 8.34 -5.47
N ARG A 63 11.54 9.65 -5.25
CA ARG A 63 12.56 10.62 -5.69
C ARG A 63 13.94 10.36 -5.08
N LEU A 64 14.01 9.68 -3.92
CA LEU A 64 15.28 9.36 -3.27
C LEU A 64 15.87 8.01 -3.72
N ALA A 65 15.04 7.13 -4.29
CA ALA A 65 15.46 5.87 -4.88
C ALA A 65 16.12 6.13 -6.24
N GLY A 66 17.41 6.46 -6.23
CA GLY A 66 18.20 6.73 -7.44
C GLY A 66 18.99 8.05 -7.42
N LEU A 67 18.77 8.92 -6.43
CA LEU A 67 19.64 10.07 -6.20
C LEU A 67 20.96 9.65 -5.55
N ALA A 68 21.97 10.52 -5.65
CA ALA A 68 23.26 10.33 -5.02
C ALA A 68 23.10 9.89 -3.56
N ALA A 69 23.95 8.95 -3.11
CA ALA A 69 23.86 8.29 -1.80
C ALA A 69 23.57 9.24 -0.62
N GLY A 70 24.07 10.48 -0.67
CA GLY A 70 23.86 11.50 0.36
C GLY A 70 22.39 11.85 0.63
N ALA A 71 21.53 11.98 -0.39
CA ALA A 71 20.14 12.42 -0.18
C ALA A 71 19.27 11.35 0.51
N GLY A 72 19.46 10.08 0.15
CA GLY A 72 18.78 8.96 0.80
C GLY A 72 19.23 8.76 2.25
N GLU A 73 20.54 8.90 2.52
CA GLU A 73 21.08 8.85 3.88
C GLU A 73 20.57 10.00 4.75
N ASP A 74 20.47 11.20 4.18
CA ASP A 74 19.99 12.39 4.87
C ASP A 74 18.50 12.29 5.26
N TYR A 75 17.69 11.69 4.39
CA TYR A 75 16.30 11.37 4.71
C TYR A 75 16.21 10.28 5.77
N LEU A 76 16.99 9.19 5.62
CA LEU A 76 16.97 8.08 6.55
C LEU A 76 17.34 8.51 7.98
N ARG A 77 18.34 9.39 8.16
CA ARG A 77 18.68 9.94 9.48
C ARG A 77 17.51 10.67 10.15
N ARG A 78 16.71 11.40 9.36
CA ARG A 78 15.55 12.15 9.88
C ARG A 78 14.35 11.24 10.11
N LEU A 79 14.16 10.23 9.28
CA LEU A 79 13.20 9.17 9.51
C LEU A 79 13.50 8.40 10.81
N GLU A 80 14.76 8.05 11.07
CA GLU A 80 15.20 7.45 12.34
C GLU A 80 14.88 8.38 13.53
N ARG A 81 15.08 9.69 13.37
CA ARG A 81 14.71 10.69 14.37
C ARG A 81 13.21 10.72 14.65
N GLU A 82 12.38 10.66 13.61
CA GLU A 82 10.93 10.57 13.75
C GLU A 82 10.51 9.29 14.50
N ILE A 83 11.07 8.15 14.11
CA ILE A 83 10.87 6.85 14.76
C ILE A 83 11.22 6.93 16.26
N ASP A 84 12.32 7.60 16.60
CA ASP A 84 12.73 7.78 17.99
C ASP A 84 11.74 8.67 18.76
N LEU A 85 11.33 9.80 18.19
CA LEU A 85 10.37 10.73 18.79
C LEU A 85 9.04 10.03 19.08
N VAL A 86 8.47 9.32 18.10
CA VAL A 86 7.22 8.58 18.28
C VAL A 86 7.38 7.42 19.26
N GLY A 87 8.46 6.65 19.14
CA GLY A 87 8.72 5.49 19.99
C GLY A 87 8.86 5.84 21.47
N CYS A 88 9.20 7.09 21.83
CA CYS A 88 9.23 7.53 23.24
C CYS A 88 7.84 7.52 23.89
N HIS A 89 6.78 7.55 23.07
CA HIS A 89 5.39 7.59 23.52
C HIS A 89 4.70 6.23 23.51
N LEU A 90 5.35 5.20 22.96
CA LEU A 90 4.84 3.83 22.90
C LEU A 90 5.45 2.96 24.01
N ALA A 91 4.78 1.87 24.36
CA ALA A 91 5.26 0.91 25.33
C ALA A 91 6.10 -0.20 24.66
N PRO A 92 7.22 -0.65 25.26
CA PRO A 92 8.01 -1.77 24.75
C PRO A 92 7.21 -3.07 24.58
N GLU A 93 6.13 -3.24 25.33
CA GLU A 93 5.28 -4.43 25.29
C GLU A 93 4.28 -4.42 24.12
N GLN A 94 4.03 -3.27 23.48
CA GLN A 94 3.12 -3.18 22.33
C GLN A 94 3.74 -3.89 21.13
N ARG A 95 3.08 -4.95 20.68
CA ARG A 95 3.55 -5.78 19.57
C ARG A 95 3.25 -5.13 18.23
N ILE A 96 4.22 -5.19 17.31
CA ILE A 96 4.02 -4.85 15.90
C ILE A 96 3.52 -6.09 15.18
N GLU A 97 2.22 -6.13 14.94
CA GLU A 97 1.58 -7.23 14.22
C GLU A 97 1.57 -7.00 12.72
N GLN A 98 1.56 -5.75 12.28
CA GLN A 98 1.58 -5.40 10.86
C GLN A 98 2.64 -4.33 10.60
N PHE A 99 3.37 -4.49 9.50
CA PHE A 99 4.31 -3.49 8.99
C PHE A 99 4.18 -3.39 7.48
N HIS A 100 4.20 -2.16 6.97
CA HIS A 100 4.25 -1.89 5.54
C HIS A 100 5.34 -0.87 5.21
N LEU A 101 6.23 -1.24 4.28
CA LEU A 101 7.15 -0.30 3.66
C LEU A 101 6.62 0.07 2.27
N GLY A 102 6.07 1.28 2.17
CA GLY A 102 5.46 1.81 0.96
C GLY A 102 6.35 2.82 0.25
N GLY A 103 6.01 3.08 -1.01
CA GLY A 103 6.77 4.01 -1.87
C GLY A 103 7.80 3.26 -2.73
N ALA A 104 9.06 3.67 -2.66
CA ALA A 104 10.14 3.01 -3.39
C ALA A 104 11.01 2.14 -2.48
N THR A 105 11.57 1.08 -3.06
CA THR A 105 12.49 0.18 -2.37
C THR A 105 13.82 0.91 -2.08
N PRO A 106 14.22 1.07 -0.81
CA PRO A 106 15.51 1.67 -0.46
C PRO A 106 16.67 0.80 -0.97
N GLN A 107 17.86 1.39 -1.08
CA GLN A 107 19.06 0.58 -1.34
C GLN A 107 19.30 -0.43 -0.21
N ALA A 108 19.96 -1.54 -0.52
CA ALA A 108 20.16 -2.64 0.42
C ALA A 108 20.69 -2.20 1.80
N ALA A 109 21.73 -1.35 1.84
CA ALA A 109 22.31 -0.83 3.09
C ALA A 109 21.33 0.05 3.88
N GLN A 110 20.56 0.89 3.18
CA GLN A 110 19.54 1.77 3.78
C GLN A 110 18.39 0.96 4.37
N LEU A 111 17.93 -0.07 3.65
CA LEU A 111 16.90 -0.99 4.10
C LEU A 111 17.34 -1.74 5.37
N GLN A 112 18.53 -2.33 5.36
CA GLN A 112 19.07 -3.04 6.52
C GLN A 112 19.20 -2.12 7.74
N ARG A 113 19.66 -0.89 7.52
CA ARG A 113 19.77 0.14 8.57
C ARG A 113 18.39 0.51 9.14
N LEU A 114 17.42 0.80 8.27
CA LEU A 114 16.05 1.14 8.67
C LEU A 114 15.41 0.00 9.48
N MET A 115 15.47 -1.23 8.96
CA MET A 115 14.87 -2.40 9.61
C MET A 115 15.53 -2.71 10.95
N LYS A 116 16.86 -2.56 11.05
CA LYS A 116 17.58 -2.65 12.31
C LYS A 116 17.09 -1.61 13.31
N HIS A 117 16.96 -0.34 12.91
CA HIS A 117 16.49 0.74 13.79
C HIS A 117 15.06 0.50 14.27
N LEU A 118 14.16 0.12 13.37
CA LEU A 118 12.77 -0.24 13.70
C LEU A 118 12.68 -1.38 14.71
N ARG A 119 13.45 -2.46 14.52
CA ARG A 119 13.47 -3.62 15.42
C ARG A 119 14.14 -3.33 16.77
N GLN A 120 15.07 -2.38 16.82
CA GLN A 120 15.62 -1.88 18.08
C GLN A 120 14.61 -1.02 18.84
N ARG A 121 13.75 -0.30 18.12
CA ARG A 121 12.80 0.63 18.72
C ARG A 121 11.46 0.00 19.10
N PHE A 122 11.00 -0.99 18.34
CA PHE A 122 9.68 -1.57 18.47
C PHE A 122 9.72 -3.09 18.61
N ASN A 123 8.71 -3.64 19.28
CA ASN A 123 8.59 -5.07 19.52
C ASN A 123 7.91 -5.78 18.34
N PHE A 124 8.69 -6.11 17.31
CA PHE A 124 8.23 -6.92 16.18
C PHE A 124 7.99 -8.36 16.62
N LEU A 125 6.89 -8.95 16.16
CA LEU A 125 6.71 -10.39 16.19
C LEU A 125 7.78 -11.10 15.35
N GLU A 126 7.90 -12.40 15.58
CA GLU A 126 8.63 -13.29 14.68
C GLU A 126 8.05 -13.19 13.26
N HIS A 127 8.91 -13.39 12.27
CA HIS A 127 8.64 -13.08 10.86
C HIS A 127 7.41 -13.78 10.28
N ASP A 128 7.10 -14.99 10.71
CA ASP A 128 5.96 -15.75 10.18
C ASP A 128 4.66 -15.48 10.96
N CYS A 129 4.74 -14.77 12.09
CA CYS A 129 3.60 -14.39 12.92
C CYS A 129 3.04 -13.00 12.58
N GLY A 130 3.90 -12.08 12.13
CA GLY A 130 3.49 -10.73 11.73
C GLY A 130 3.21 -10.59 10.24
N ASP A 131 2.46 -9.57 9.84
CA ASP A 131 2.14 -9.24 8.46
C ASP A 131 3.06 -8.13 7.96
N TYR A 132 4.16 -8.51 7.31
CA TYR A 132 5.25 -7.62 6.92
C TYR A 132 5.32 -7.49 5.40
N SER A 133 4.81 -6.37 4.90
CA SER A 133 4.59 -6.10 3.48
C SER A 133 5.50 -5.01 2.93
N ILE A 134 5.83 -5.12 1.64
CA ILE A 134 6.59 -4.10 0.92
C ILE A 134 6.08 -3.92 -0.51
N ASP A 135 6.06 -2.67 -0.96
CA ASP A 135 5.86 -2.28 -2.35
C ASP A 135 7.17 -2.37 -3.14
N VAL A 136 7.17 -3.11 -4.24
CA VAL A 136 8.33 -3.26 -5.15
C VAL A 136 7.96 -2.92 -6.59
N ASP A 137 8.94 -2.52 -7.39
CA ASP A 137 8.77 -2.26 -8.81
C ASP A 137 9.72 -3.12 -9.67
N LEU A 138 9.37 -3.31 -10.94
CA LEU A 138 10.11 -4.16 -11.87
C LEU A 138 11.49 -3.61 -12.27
N HIS A 139 11.83 -2.37 -11.92
CA HIS A 139 13.08 -1.72 -12.34
C HIS A 139 14.20 -1.87 -11.32
N HIS A 140 13.84 -1.78 -10.05
CA HIS A 140 14.80 -1.72 -8.94
C HIS A 140 14.82 -3.02 -8.14
N THR A 141 13.97 -3.98 -8.50
CA THR A 141 13.85 -5.25 -7.78
C THR A 141 14.22 -6.40 -8.70
N ASP A 142 15.16 -7.20 -8.23
CA ASP A 142 15.61 -8.44 -8.85
C ASP A 142 15.54 -9.58 -7.83
N TRP A 143 15.99 -10.76 -8.24
CA TRP A 143 16.01 -11.95 -7.40
C TRP A 143 16.82 -11.74 -6.10
N ALA A 144 17.97 -11.07 -6.17
CA ALA A 144 18.80 -10.81 -5.00
C ALA A 144 18.11 -9.88 -4.00
N THR A 145 17.42 -8.85 -4.51
CA THR A 145 16.61 -7.93 -3.70
C THR A 145 15.46 -8.66 -3.02
N MET A 146 14.76 -9.56 -3.71
CA MET A 146 13.69 -10.38 -3.12
C MET A 146 14.18 -11.26 -1.98
N GLY A 147 15.37 -11.84 -2.11
CA GLY A 147 16.02 -12.61 -1.04
C GLY A 147 16.39 -11.74 0.16
N LEU A 148 17.02 -10.59 -0.09
CA LEU A 148 17.34 -9.61 0.97
C LEU A 148 16.08 -9.16 1.73
N LEU A 149 15.00 -8.88 1.02
CA LEU A 149 13.72 -8.49 1.62
C LEU A 149 13.17 -9.61 2.52
N ARG A 150 13.25 -10.87 2.09
CA ARG A 150 12.86 -12.00 2.94
C ARG A 150 13.74 -12.08 4.20
N ASP A 151 15.06 -11.91 4.06
CA ASP A 151 16.00 -11.90 5.19
C ASP A 151 15.73 -10.77 6.19
N GLN A 152 15.27 -9.61 5.70
CA GLN A 152 14.83 -8.51 6.57
C GLN A 152 13.48 -8.76 7.23
N GLY A 153 12.75 -9.78 6.75
CA GLY A 153 11.55 -10.27 7.37
C GLY A 153 10.26 -10.03 6.62
N PHE A 154 10.31 -9.41 5.44
CA PHE A 154 9.11 -9.25 4.65
C PHE A 154 8.59 -10.62 4.22
N ASN A 155 7.28 -10.81 4.35
CA ASN A 155 6.60 -12.05 4.00
C ASN A 155 5.42 -11.81 3.05
N GLN A 156 5.11 -10.54 2.76
CA GLN A 156 4.15 -10.16 1.74
C GLN A 156 4.80 -9.13 0.81
N VAL A 157 4.48 -9.19 -0.49
CA VAL A 157 5.05 -8.28 -1.48
C VAL A 157 3.98 -7.82 -2.47
N SER A 158 4.00 -6.53 -2.80
CA SER A 158 3.12 -5.90 -3.77
C SER A 158 3.92 -5.43 -4.98
N ILE A 159 3.87 -6.21 -6.06
CA ILE A 159 4.60 -5.96 -7.30
C ILE A 159 3.83 -4.93 -8.13
N GLY A 160 4.41 -3.75 -8.25
CA GLY A 160 3.93 -2.69 -9.09
C GLY A 160 4.28 -2.97 -10.55
N VAL A 161 3.27 -3.08 -11.41
CA VAL A 161 3.45 -3.23 -12.87
C VAL A 161 2.97 -1.95 -13.57
N PRO A 162 3.76 -0.86 -13.49
CA PRO A 162 3.32 0.42 -14.05
C PRO A 162 3.16 0.32 -15.57
N ASP A 163 1.96 0.66 -16.06
CA ASP A 163 1.72 1.00 -17.47
C ASP A 163 1.83 2.53 -17.68
N ILE A 164 2.59 3.19 -16.79
CA ILE A 164 2.81 4.63 -16.75
C ILE A 164 4.26 4.88 -17.15
N GLY A 165 4.46 5.58 -18.27
CA GLY A 165 5.77 6.03 -18.70
C GLY A 165 5.64 7.08 -19.79
N GLY A 166 6.52 8.09 -19.76
CA GLY A 166 6.54 9.15 -20.77
C GLY A 166 6.93 8.64 -22.15
N ASP A 167 7.66 7.54 -22.14
CA ASP A 167 7.88 6.72 -23.30
C ASP A 167 6.78 5.65 -23.40
N SER A 168 5.76 5.96 -24.20
CA SER A 168 4.68 5.03 -24.53
C SER A 168 5.20 3.70 -25.11
N GLN A 169 6.39 3.67 -25.74
CA GLN A 169 6.95 2.43 -26.29
C GLN A 169 7.51 1.53 -25.20
N LEU A 170 8.21 2.08 -24.20
CA LEU A 170 8.71 1.31 -23.05
C LEU A 170 7.55 0.75 -22.21
N SER A 171 6.49 1.54 -22.02
CA SER A 171 5.28 1.10 -21.32
C SER A 171 4.59 -0.05 -22.07
N VAL A 172 4.49 0.05 -23.40
CA VAL A 172 3.92 -1.00 -24.25
C VAL A 172 4.81 -2.25 -24.28
N ALA A 173 6.13 -2.12 -24.33
CA ALA A 173 7.05 -3.26 -24.34
C ALA A 173 6.92 -4.10 -23.05
N ARG A 174 6.85 -3.45 -21.89
CA ARG A 174 6.66 -4.14 -20.60
C ARG A 174 5.29 -4.75 -20.43
N TYR A 175 4.28 -4.10 -21.00
CA TYR A 175 2.95 -4.66 -21.04
C TYR A 175 2.90 -5.98 -21.84
N GLN A 176 3.84 -6.16 -22.78
CA GLN A 176 3.92 -7.34 -23.64
C GLN A 176 4.88 -8.41 -23.10
N ASP A 177 5.89 -8.05 -22.31
CA ASP A 177 6.86 -8.99 -21.74
C ASP A 177 6.56 -9.31 -20.27
N PRO A 178 6.01 -10.50 -19.96
CA PRO A 178 5.74 -10.91 -18.59
C PRO A 178 6.97 -11.45 -17.85
N ALA A 179 8.11 -11.65 -18.51
CA ALA A 179 9.26 -12.32 -17.91
C ALA A 179 9.77 -11.66 -16.61
N PRO A 180 9.84 -10.32 -16.49
CA PRO A 180 10.21 -9.68 -15.22
C PRO A 180 9.21 -9.94 -14.10
N ILE A 181 7.91 -9.94 -14.40
CA ILE A 181 6.83 -10.20 -13.43
C ILE A 181 6.93 -11.65 -12.95
N HIS A 182 7.06 -12.58 -13.89
CA HIS A 182 7.23 -14.01 -13.61
C HIS A 182 8.44 -14.26 -12.72
N SER A 183 9.59 -13.65 -13.03
CA SER A 183 10.82 -13.78 -12.25
C SER A 183 10.63 -13.35 -10.79
N LEU A 184 9.93 -12.25 -10.53
CA LEU A 184 9.68 -11.78 -9.16
C LEU A 184 8.65 -12.63 -8.40
N ILE A 185 7.61 -13.13 -9.09
CA ILE A 185 6.65 -14.07 -8.49
C ILE A 185 7.36 -15.38 -8.13
N ASP A 186 8.20 -15.91 -9.02
CA ASP A 186 8.99 -17.11 -8.78
C ASP A 186 10.00 -16.91 -7.64
N ALA A 187 10.64 -15.74 -7.56
CA ALA A 187 11.51 -15.38 -6.45
C ALA A 187 10.73 -15.39 -5.14
N ALA A 188 9.56 -14.74 -5.11
CA ALA A 188 8.71 -14.67 -3.93
C ALA A 188 8.29 -16.07 -3.45
N ARG A 189 7.87 -16.94 -4.37
CA ARG A 189 7.55 -18.34 -4.05
C ARG A 189 8.76 -19.10 -3.53
N THR A 190 9.91 -18.96 -4.19
CA THR A 190 11.16 -19.65 -3.83
C THR A 190 11.65 -19.25 -2.44
N PHE A 191 11.54 -17.96 -2.08
CA PHE A 191 11.94 -17.44 -0.77
C PHE A 191 10.84 -17.59 0.31
N GLY A 192 9.70 -18.19 -0.04
CA GLY A 192 8.62 -18.46 0.92
C GLY A 192 7.90 -17.21 1.42
N TYR A 193 7.64 -16.26 0.52
CA TYR A 193 6.64 -15.22 0.80
C TYR A 193 5.27 -15.87 0.96
N ARG A 194 4.49 -15.38 1.93
CA ARG A 194 3.14 -15.84 2.24
C ARG A 194 2.11 -15.32 1.25
N SER A 195 2.33 -14.13 0.68
CA SER A 195 1.41 -13.53 -0.29
C SER A 195 2.13 -12.62 -1.29
N VAL A 196 1.77 -12.76 -2.55
CA VAL A 196 2.22 -11.95 -3.67
C VAL A 196 1.03 -11.24 -4.31
N SER A 197 1.01 -9.92 -4.22
CA SER A 197 0.03 -9.06 -4.87
C SER A 197 0.62 -8.45 -6.14
N VAL A 198 -0.19 -8.37 -7.20
CA VAL A 198 0.19 -7.71 -8.45
C VAL A 198 -0.77 -6.58 -8.79
N ASP A 199 -0.22 -5.42 -9.09
CA ASP A 199 -0.97 -4.24 -9.49
C ASP A 199 -1.31 -4.28 -10.99
N LEU A 200 -2.58 -4.08 -11.33
CA LEU A 200 -3.08 -4.05 -12.71
C LEU A 200 -3.89 -2.78 -12.97
N GLY A 201 -3.26 -1.80 -13.62
CA GLY A 201 -3.93 -0.58 -14.03
C GLY A 201 -4.65 -0.71 -15.38
N TYR A 202 -5.77 0.00 -15.53
CA TYR A 202 -6.45 0.19 -16.80
C TYR A 202 -6.81 1.66 -17.03
N GLY A 203 -7.16 2.02 -18.26
CA GLY A 203 -7.63 3.36 -18.61
C GLY A 203 -6.62 4.27 -19.32
N HIS A 204 -5.43 3.75 -19.63
CA HIS A 204 -4.39 4.52 -20.33
C HIS A 204 -4.69 4.65 -21.83
N ALA A 205 -4.23 5.73 -22.47
CA ALA A 205 -4.51 6.11 -23.87
C ALA A 205 -4.40 4.99 -24.90
N TRP A 206 -3.30 4.23 -24.81
CA TRP A 206 -2.94 3.20 -25.78
C TRP A 206 -3.55 1.83 -25.46
N GLN A 207 -4.16 1.67 -24.28
CA GLN A 207 -4.77 0.40 -23.91
C GLN A 207 -6.06 0.19 -24.71
N THR A 208 -6.26 -1.03 -25.18
CA THR A 208 -7.50 -1.51 -25.81
C THR A 208 -8.07 -2.67 -25.01
N PRO A 209 -9.38 -2.97 -25.11
CA PRO A 209 -9.95 -4.14 -24.43
C PRO A 209 -9.19 -5.44 -24.75
N SER A 210 -8.72 -5.59 -26.00
CA SER A 210 -7.94 -6.75 -26.44
C SER A 210 -6.54 -6.79 -25.84
N SER A 211 -5.84 -5.66 -25.72
CA SER A 211 -4.53 -5.62 -25.06
C SER A 211 -4.68 -5.95 -23.57
N PHE A 212 -5.71 -5.39 -22.91
CA PHE A 212 -6.01 -5.63 -21.50
C PHE A 212 -6.33 -7.09 -21.24
N ALA A 213 -7.18 -7.69 -22.06
CA ALA A 213 -7.49 -9.11 -21.99
C ALA A 213 -6.23 -9.99 -22.08
N ARG A 214 -5.24 -9.60 -22.91
CA ARG A 214 -3.98 -10.34 -23.07
C ARG A 214 -3.12 -10.26 -21.80
N LYS A 215 -2.83 -9.05 -21.31
CA LYS A 215 -2.05 -8.88 -20.07
C LYS A 215 -2.71 -9.58 -18.89
N LEU A 216 -4.02 -9.43 -18.74
CA LEU A 216 -4.76 -10.13 -17.69
C LEU A 216 -4.66 -11.65 -17.81
N GLY A 217 -4.77 -12.20 -19.02
CA GLY A 217 -4.58 -13.63 -19.25
C GLY A 217 -3.21 -14.11 -18.77
N THR A 218 -2.16 -13.37 -19.14
CA THR A 218 -0.80 -13.67 -18.67
C THR A 218 -0.66 -13.57 -17.15
N LEU A 219 -1.22 -12.54 -16.51
CA LEU A 219 -1.19 -12.43 -15.05
C LEU A 219 -1.93 -13.58 -14.36
N ILE A 220 -3.05 -14.04 -14.92
CA ILE A 220 -3.79 -15.20 -14.41
C ILE A 220 -2.93 -16.47 -14.51
N GLU A 221 -2.22 -16.67 -15.63
CA GLU A 221 -1.31 -17.81 -15.80
C GLU A 221 -0.14 -17.81 -14.81
N LEU A 222 0.28 -16.63 -14.36
CA LEU A 222 1.31 -16.49 -13.32
C LEU A 222 0.78 -16.78 -11.91
N GLU A 223 -0.54 -16.87 -11.73
CA GLU A 223 -1.19 -17.27 -10.48
C GLU A 223 -0.77 -16.47 -9.24
N PRO A 224 -0.74 -15.11 -9.24
CA PRO A 224 -0.48 -14.36 -8.02
C PRO A 224 -1.57 -14.60 -6.97
N ASP A 225 -1.26 -14.42 -5.69
CA ASP A 225 -2.23 -14.63 -4.61
C ASP A 225 -3.31 -13.53 -4.60
N ARG A 226 -2.91 -12.31 -4.99
CA ARG A 226 -3.78 -11.13 -5.02
C ARG A 226 -3.57 -10.31 -6.29
N LEU A 227 -4.63 -9.66 -6.75
CA LEU A 227 -4.55 -8.60 -7.76
C LEU A 227 -5.22 -7.33 -7.25
N GLN A 228 -4.54 -6.20 -7.42
CA GLN A 228 -5.09 -4.86 -7.19
C GLN A 228 -5.35 -4.18 -8.53
N VAL A 229 -6.62 -4.10 -8.91
CA VAL A 229 -7.08 -3.52 -10.18
C VAL A 229 -7.50 -2.07 -9.95
N PHE A 230 -7.02 -1.14 -10.77
CA PHE A 230 -7.35 0.29 -10.61
C PHE A 230 -7.43 1.06 -11.93
N ASP A 231 -8.20 2.14 -11.93
CA ASP A 231 -8.23 3.10 -13.03
C ASP A 231 -7.07 4.09 -12.89
N TYR A 232 -6.30 4.32 -13.96
CA TYR A 232 -5.24 5.34 -13.97
C TYR A 232 -5.74 6.77 -13.72
N ALA A 233 -7.05 7.03 -13.84
CA ALA A 233 -7.65 8.29 -13.39
C ALA A 233 -7.63 8.46 -11.87
N GLN A 234 -7.54 7.36 -11.10
CA GLN A 234 -7.48 7.35 -9.65
C GLN A 234 -6.48 6.28 -9.18
N PRO A 235 -5.17 6.46 -9.45
CA PRO A 235 -4.20 5.42 -9.18
C PRO A 235 -3.88 5.33 -7.68
N PRO A 236 -3.41 4.16 -7.20
CA PRO A 236 -2.88 4.00 -5.85
C PRO A 236 -1.80 5.03 -5.50
N ALA A 237 -1.64 5.29 -4.19
CA ALA A 237 -0.74 6.33 -3.69
C ALA A 237 0.70 6.23 -4.23
N ARG A 238 1.23 5.00 -4.31
CA ARG A 238 2.56 4.69 -4.84
C ARG A 238 2.81 5.18 -6.28
N TYR A 239 1.75 5.39 -7.07
CA TYR A 239 1.84 5.88 -8.45
C TYR A 239 1.60 7.40 -8.61
N ARG A 240 1.17 8.11 -7.57
CA ARG A 240 0.80 9.54 -7.67
C ARG A 240 1.97 10.44 -8.06
N HIS A 241 3.18 10.12 -7.59
CA HIS A 241 4.39 10.89 -7.94
C HIS A 241 4.91 10.60 -9.35
N GLN A 242 4.51 9.49 -9.97
CA GLN A 242 4.83 9.15 -11.35
C GLN A 242 3.84 9.80 -12.35
N GLY A 243 2.64 10.19 -11.87
CA GLY A 243 1.51 10.59 -12.71
C GLY A 243 1.26 12.09 -12.87
N GLN A 244 1.98 12.99 -12.19
CA GLN A 244 1.73 14.43 -12.34
C GLN A 244 2.21 15.02 -13.68
N GLU A 245 3.12 14.36 -14.39
CA GLU A 245 3.67 14.88 -15.66
C GLU A 245 2.99 14.35 -16.92
N GLN A 246 2.12 13.34 -16.83
CA GLN A 246 1.51 12.70 -18.01
C GLN A 246 0.01 12.48 -17.83
N ALA A 247 -0.75 13.58 -17.91
CA ALA A 247 -2.10 13.54 -18.42
C ALA A 247 -2.08 13.21 -19.93
N GLY A 248 -1.62 12.00 -20.29
CA GLY A 248 -1.94 11.45 -21.60
C GLY A 248 -3.45 11.27 -21.72
N ALA A 249 -4.02 11.44 -22.91
CA ALA A 249 -5.46 11.29 -23.13
C ALA A 249 -5.93 9.91 -22.64
N ALA A 250 -6.80 9.84 -21.63
CA ALA A 250 -7.37 8.56 -21.19
C ALA A 250 -8.09 7.86 -22.35
N CYS A 251 -8.17 6.53 -22.32
CA CYS A 251 -9.01 5.83 -23.29
C CYS A 251 -10.50 6.17 -23.06
N SER A 252 -11.35 5.89 -24.07
CA SER A 252 -12.78 6.22 -23.98
C SER A 252 -13.46 5.51 -22.80
N GLN A 253 -14.53 6.11 -22.28
CA GLN A 253 -15.29 5.53 -21.18
C GLN A 253 -15.83 4.12 -21.52
N ASP A 254 -16.26 3.91 -22.77
CA ASP A 254 -16.70 2.59 -23.25
C ASP A 254 -15.58 1.55 -23.23
N ALA A 255 -14.35 1.96 -23.58
CA ALA A 255 -13.19 1.07 -23.53
C ALA A 255 -12.84 0.71 -22.08
N LYS A 256 -12.90 1.68 -21.15
CA LYS A 256 -12.71 1.43 -19.71
C LYS A 256 -13.74 0.45 -19.18
N GLU A 257 -15.01 0.64 -19.51
CA GLU A 257 -16.09 -0.25 -19.06
C GLU A 257 -15.92 -1.66 -19.62
N ALA A 258 -15.52 -1.79 -20.89
CA ALA A 258 -15.21 -3.08 -21.49
C ALA A 258 -14.03 -3.78 -20.78
N MET A 259 -12.95 -3.06 -20.48
CA MET A 259 -11.79 -3.60 -19.73
C MET A 259 -12.20 -4.06 -18.33
N ARG A 260 -12.99 -3.25 -17.61
CA ARG A 260 -13.50 -3.61 -16.27
C ARG A 260 -14.32 -4.89 -16.31
N ARG A 261 -15.25 -5.01 -17.26
CA ARG A 261 -16.07 -6.22 -17.42
C ARG A 261 -15.22 -7.45 -17.72
N ILE A 262 -14.28 -7.33 -18.67
CA ILE A 262 -13.32 -8.41 -18.99
C ILE A 262 -12.53 -8.82 -17.73
N CYS A 263 -12.08 -7.84 -16.94
CA CYS A 263 -11.35 -8.09 -15.71
C CYS A 263 -12.13 -8.95 -14.73
N PHE A 264 -13.36 -8.51 -14.44
CA PHE A 264 -14.23 -9.17 -13.48
C PHE A 264 -14.58 -10.59 -13.92
N GLU A 265 -15.04 -10.75 -15.17
CA GLU A 265 -15.42 -12.06 -15.72
C GLU A 265 -14.26 -13.06 -15.70
N ARG A 266 -13.07 -12.64 -16.13
CA ARG A 266 -11.90 -13.54 -16.23
C ARG A 266 -11.31 -13.89 -14.87
N LEU A 267 -11.22 -12.94 -13.94
CA LEU A 267 -10.69 -13.21 -12.60
C LEU A 267 -11.62 -14.15 -11.82
N LEU A 268 -12.94 -13.93 -11.90
CA LEU A 268 -13.89 -14.86 -11.29
C LEU A 268 -13.83 -16.25 -11.92
N ALA A 269 -13.74 -16.33 -13.26
CA ALA A 269 -13.60 -17.61 -13.96
C ALA A 269 -12.29 -18.34 -13.61
N ALA A 270 -11.23 -17.59 -13.28
CA ALA A 270 -9.96 -18.11 -12.78
C ALA A 270 -9.96 -18.46 -11.27
N GLY A 271 -11.09 -18.27 -10.58
CA GLY A 271 -11.28 -18.65 -9.18
C GLY A 271 -10.90 -17.58 -8.15
N TYR A 272 -10.53 -16.37 -8.58
CA TYR A 272 -10.33 -15.25 -7.66
C TYR A 272 -11.67 -14.77 -7.10
N GLN A 273 -11.65 -14.28 -5.86
CA GLN A 273 -12.78 -13.66 -5.19
C GLN A 273 -12.59 -12.14 -5.16
N TYR A 274 -13.66 -11.41 -5.44
CA TYR A 274 -13.67 -9.95 -5.34
C TYR A 274 -14.05 -9.54 -3.92
N ILE A 275 -13.16 -8.83 -3.23
CA ILE A 275 -13.39 -8.40 -1.84
C ILE A 275 -13.73 -6.91 -1.72
N GLY A 276 -13.59 -6.13 -2.80
CA GLY A 276 -13.94 -4.71 -2.83
C GLY A 276 -12.81 -3.83 -3.41
N LEU A 277 -13.13 -2.60 -3.81
CA LEU A 277 -12.15 -1.56 -4.20
C LEU A 277 -11.06 -2.01 -5.21
N GLY A 278 -11.46 -2.87 -6.14
CA GLY A 278 -10.55 -3.41 -7.16
C GLY A 278 -9.62 -4.53 -6.67
N GLN A 279 -9.76 -4.98 -5.42
CA GLN A 279 -8.96 -6.06 -4.87
C GLN A 279 -9.61 -7.42 -5.12
N PHE A 280 -8.82 -8.32 -5.71
CA PHE A 280 -9.16 -9.72 -5.96
C PHE A 280 -8.15 -10.61 -5.25
N VAL A 281 -8.60 -11.70 -4.63
CA VAL A 281 -7.75 -12.59 -3.83
C VAL A 281 -8.09 -14.05 -4.12
N ARG A 282 -7.17 -14.99 -3.86
CA ARG A 282 -7.50 -16.42 -3.88
C ARG A 282 -8.48 -16.79 -2.75
N PRO A 283 -9.29 -17.85 -2.88
CA PRO A 283 -10.30 -18.22 -1.89
C PRO A 283 -9.73 -18.55 -0.50
N ASP A 284 -8.50 -19.05 -0.45
CA ASP A 284 -7.76 -19.42 0.76
C ASP A 284 -6.93 -18.27 1.35
N ASP A 285 -6.99 -17.07 0.77
CA ASP A 285 -6.30 -15.89 1.28
C ASP A 285 -6.86 -15.42 2.63
N ASP A 286 -5.97 -14.94 3.51
CA ASP A 286 -6.31 -14.40 4.83
C ASP A 286 -7.39 -13.30 4.78
N LEU A 287 -7.36 -12.44 3.76
CA LEU A 287 -8.34 -11.37 3.59
C LEU A 287 -9.73 -11.90 3.22
N MET A 288 -9.79 -12.95 2.40
CA MET A 288 -11.06 -13.61 2.07
C MET A 288 -11.65 -14.26 3.32
N MET A 289 -10.84 -15.03 4.06
CA MET A 289 -11.26 -15.64 5.32
C MET A 289 -11.71 -14.59 6.35
N ALA A 290 -11.04 -13.44 6.41
CA ALA A 290 -11.43 -12.34 7.28
C ALA A 290 -12.78 -11.73 6.86
N GLN A 291 -13.06 -11.61 5.55
CA GLN A 291 -14.33 -11.11 5.04
C GLN A 291 -15.48 -12.04 5.41
N GLU A 292 -15.33 -13.35 5.17
CA GLU A 292 -16.36 -14.34 5.51
C GLU A 292 -16.67 -14.38 7.01
N ARG A 293 -15.68 -14.09 7.86
CA ARG A 293 -15.83 -14.02 9.31
C ARG A 293 -16.28 -12.66 9.83
N GLY A 294 -16.53 -11.68 8.96
CA GLY A 294 -16.91 -10.31 9.34
C GLY A 294 -15.80 -9.54 10.08
N ARG A 295 -14.54 -9.95 9.89
CA ARG A 295 -13.35 -9.38 10.53
C ARG A 295 -12.47 -8.58 9.56
N LEU A 296 -12.78 -8.56 8.27
CA LEU A 296 -12.08 -7.72 7.31
C LEU A 296 -12.25 -6.26 7.72
N ARG A 297 -11.14 -5.55 7.77
CA ARG A 297 -11.08 -4.12 8.06
C ARG A 297 -10.28 -3.43 6.97
N ARG A 298 -10.33 -2.10 6.97
CA ARG A 298 -9.56 -1.27 6.04
C ARG A 298 -8.85 -0.18 6.82
N ASN A 299 -7.58 0.02 6.54
CA ASN A 299 -6.78 1.14 7.04
C ASN A 299 -6.31 2.02 5.87
N CYS A 300 -5.40 2.96 6.12
CA CYS A 300 -4.87 3.84 5.07
C CYS A 300 -4.03 3.13 4.00
N GLN A 301 -3.61 1.88 4.22
CA GLN A 301 -2.86 1.07 3.25
C GLN A 301 -3.73 0.13 2.42
N GLY A 302 -4.90 -0.26 2.93
CA GLY A 302 -5.81 -1.16 2.22
C GLY A 302 -6.56 -2.07 3.17
N PHE A 303 -7.04 -3.20 2.64
CA PHE A 303 -7.67 -4.23 3.45
C PHE A 303 -6.67 -4.90 4.39
N THR A 304 -7.11 -5.23 5.59
CA THR A 304 -6.28 -5.83 6.64
C THR A 304 -7.11 -6.71 7.58
N CYS A 305 -6.47 -7.75 8.10
CA CYS A 305 -6.97 -8.58 9.20
C CYS A 305 -6.75 -7.93 10.58
N HIS A 306 -5.95 -6.86 10.65
CA HIS A 306 -5.45 -6.24 11.89
C HIS A 306 -6.16 -4.91 12.22
N GLY A 307 -7.45 -4.76 11.91
CA GLY A 307 -8.14 -3.48 12.18
C GLY A 307 -8.38 -3.13 13.65
N TYR A 308 -7.89 -3.94 14.59
CA TYR A 308 -7.82 -3.64 16.02
C TYR A 308 -6.48 -3.01 16.44
N CYS A 309 -5.49 -2.98 15.53
CA CYS A 309 -4.23 -2.30 15.75
C CYS A 309 -4.39 -0.79 15.59
N ASP A 310 -3.71 -0.03 16.44
CA ASP A 310 -3.52 1.39 16.15
C ASP A 310 -2.45 1.55 15.06
N HIS A 311 -2.70 2.43 14.10
CA HIS A 311 -1.85 2.60 12.93
C HIS A 311 -0.93 3.81 13.06
N VAL A 312 0.37 3.59 12.93
CA VAL A 312 1.40 4.63 13.06
C VAL A 312 2.14 4.76 11.75
N GLY A 313 1.99 5.91 11.10
CA GLY A 313 2.67 6.27 9.86
C GLY A 313 3.93 7.09 10.11
N PHE A 314 4.98 6.77 9.37
CA PHE A 314 6.28 7.45 9.36
C PHE A 314 6.66 7.86 7.95
N GLY A 315 7.40 8.95 7.83
CA GLY A 315 7.86 9.44 6.54
C GLY A 315 6.94 10.47 5.90
N LEU A 316 7.36 10.90 4.71
CA LEU A 316 6.72 11.94 3.92
C LEU A 316 5.27 11.58 3.58
N GLY A 317 4.33 12.46 3.95
CA GLY A 317 2.90 12.30 3.67
C GLY A 317 2.22 11.12 4.37
N ALA A 318 2.92 10.41 5.27
CA ALA A 318 2.40 9.25 5.96
C ALA A 318 1.18 9.62 6.83
N ILE A 319 0.22 8.69 6.90
CA ILE A 319 -1.02 8.85 7.66
C ILE A 319 -0.96 7.90 8.86
N SER A 320 -1.26 8.43 10.04
CA SER A 320 -1.53 7.64 11.25
C SER A 320 -3.03 7.62 11.55
N GLN A 321 -3.51 6.54 12.16
CA GLN A 321 -4.90 6.34 12.53
C GLN A 321 -4.99 5.71 13.93
N PHE A 322 -5.72 6.36 14.84
CA PHE A 322 -5.95 5.92 16.22
C PHE A 322 -7.41 6.13 16.58
N ASP A 323 -8.16 5.05 16.81
CA ASP A 323 -9.63 5.15 16.98
C ASP A 323 -10.23 6.02 15.85
N GLU A 324 -10.87 7.13 16.19
CA GLU A 324 -11.48 8.08 15.24
C GLU A 324 -10.53 9.17 14.75
N LEU A 325 -9.29 9.23 15.25
CA LEU A 325 -8.30 10.24 14.88
C LEU A 325 -7.48 9.78 13.68
N TYR A 326 -7.42 10.65 12.67
CA TYR A 326 -6.48 10.55 11.55
C TYR A 326 -5.54 11.74 11.57
N THR A 327 -4.25 11.50 11.33
CA THR A 327 -3.24 12.56 11.21
C THR A 327 -2.34 12.29 10.03
N GLN A 328 -1.84 13.34 9.38
CA GLN A 328 -0.93 13.23 8.25
C GLN A 328 0.33 14.07 8.47
N ASN A 329 1.46 13.50 8.07
CA ASN A 329 2.72 14.21 7.96
C ASN A 329 2.74 15.17 6.76
N HIS A 330 3.65 16.14 6.78
CA HIS A 330 3.91 17.02 5.64
C HIS A 330 4.13 16.21 4.35
N GLU A 331 3.46 16.64 3.26
CA GLU A 331 3.65 16.09 1.91
C GLU A 331 4.85 16.75 1.19
N GLY A 332 5.25 17.94 1.63
CA GLY A 332 6.43 18.66 1.14
C GLY A 332 7.69 18.19 1.87
N LEU A 333 8.71 17.79 1.10
CA LEU A 333 9.96 17.24 1.65
C LEU A 333 10.68 18.25 2.54
N GLU A 334 10.76 19.51 2.14
CA GLU A 334 11.46 20.55 2.90
C GLU A 334 10.83 20.77 4.28
N ASP A 335 9.52 21.00 4.34
CA ASP A 335 8.79 21.17 5.60
C ASP A 335 8.93 19.93 6.50
N TYR A 336 8.81 18.74 5.93
CA TYR A 336 8.96 17.48 6.66
C TYR A 336 10.33 17.36 7.33
N LEU A 337 11.41 17.63 6.59
CA LEU A 337 12.77 17.56 7.12
C LEU A 337 13.04 18.67 8.14
N GLN A 338 12.53 19.88 7.90
CA GLN A 338 12.71 21.03 8.80
C GLN A 338 12.09 20.77 10.18
N GLN A 339 10.87 20.21 10.25
CA GLN A 339 10.23 19.88 11.53
C GLN A 339 11.07 18.89 12.35
N LEU A 340 11.61 17.87 11.69
CA LEU A 340 12.43 16.85 12.34
C LEU A 340 13.80 17.38 12.80
N ASP A 341 14.39 18.30 12.05
CA ASP A 341 15.62 19.00 12.43
C ASP A 341 15.41 19.87 13.68
N LEU A 342 14.18 20.40 13.88
CA LEU A 342 13.78 21.10 15.11
C LEU A 342 13.40 20.15 16.27
N GLY A 343 13.45 18.83 16.07
CA GLY A 343 13.05 17.83 17.06
C GLY A 343 11.54 17.75 17.29
N GLN A 344 10.74 18.19 16.31
CA GLN A 344 9.27 18.17 16.35
C GLN A 344 8.72 17.11 15.39
N LEU A 345 7.54 16.56 15.68
CA LEU A 345 6.86 15.67 14.75
C LEU A 345 6.37 16.46 13.53
N ALA A 346 6.54 15.88 12.33
CA ALA A 346 6.18 16.50 11.06
C ALA A 346 4.67 16.43 10.74
N THR A 347 3.81 16.21 11.75
CA THR A 347 2.36 16.11 11.58
C THR A 347 1.76 17.50 11.33
N CYS A 348 1.14 17.69 10.17
CA CYS A 348 0.70 19.02 9.71
C CYS A 348 -0.82 19.21 9.66
N ARG A 349 -1.58 18.12 9.49
CA ARG A 349 -3.04 18.16 9.40
C ARG A 349 -3.65 16.84 9.87
N GLY A 350 -4.95 16.84 10.12
CA GLY A 350 -5.69 15.63 10.45
C GLY A 350 -7.18 15.84 10.49
N TRP A 351 -7.91 14.82 10.93
CA TRP A 351 -9.35 14.83 11.07
C TRP A 351 -9.77 13.89 12.20
N ARG A 352 -10.84 14.23 12.91
CA ARG A 352 -11.49 13.35 13.88
C ARG A 352 -12.85 12.97 13.32
N CYS A 353 -13.07 11.68 13.11
CA CYS A 353 -14.38 11.18 12.68
C CYS A 353 -15.36 11.30 13.85
N GLU A 354 -16.41 12.10 13.70
CA GLU A 354 -17.47 12.17 14.71
C GLU A 354 -18.52 11.06 14.46
N ALA A 355 -19.18 10.60 15.52
CA ALA A 355 -20.24 9.61 15.39
C ALA A 355 -21.44 10.24 14.65
N GLY A 356 -21.61 9.92 13.37
CA GLY A 356 -22.70 10.43 12.51
C GLY A 356 -22.26 10.91 11.13
N ASP A 357 -20.95 10.92 10.85
CA ASP A 357 -20.35 11.36 9.58
C ASP A 357 -20.34 10.32 8.45
#